data_AF-A0A3M8AR07-F1
#
_entry.id   AF-A0A3M8AR07-F1
#
_cell.length_a   1.000
_cell.length_b   1.000
_cell.length_c   1.000
_cell.angle_alpha   90.00
_cell.angle_beta   90.00
_cell.angle_gamma   90.00
#
_symmetry.space_group_name_H-M   'P 1'
#
loop_
_entity.id
_entity.type
_entity.pdbx_description
1 polymer ?
#
loop_
_entity_poly.entity_id
_entity_poly.type
_entity_poly.pdbx_seq_one_letter_code
_entity_poly.pdbx_strand_id
1 'polypeptide(L)' 'MRILQRRSLPADLANKAGLTPRYYTEVFKKNIGKCPIEYVTSYRMDQAKKLLRESKKP' A
#
# COMPACT_ATOMS: atom_id res chain seq x y z
N MET A 1 -7.94 8.26 -2.01
CA MET A 1 -6.83 7.57 -1.30
C MET A 1 -5.48 7.89 -1.97
N ARG A 2 -4.75 8.94 -1.53
CA ARG A 2 -3.41 9.33 -2.07
C ARG A 2 -2.22 8.72 -1.32
N ILE A 3 -2.47 7.87 -0.33
CA ILE A 3 -1.47 7.47 0.67
C ILE A 3 -0.44 6.47 0.10
N LEU A 4 -0.78 5.76 -0.97
CA LEU A 4 0.04 4.67 -1.55
C LEU A 4 0.96 5.10 -2.72
N GLN A 5 0.86 6.36 -3.18
CA GLN A 5 1.52 6.82 -4.41
C GLN A 5 2.94 7.38 -4.23
N ARG A 6 3.29 7.94 -3.05
CA ARG A 6 4.69 8.26 -2.68
C ARG A 6 5.25 7.13 -1.81
N ARG A 7 6.57 6.90 -1.83
CA ARG A 7 7.30 5.90 -1.02
C ARG A 7 6.69 5.84 0.40
N SER A 8 5.88 4.81 0.65
CA SER A 8 5.05 4.69 1.86
C SER A 8 5.67 3.56 2.65
N LEU A 9 6.54 3.93 3.60
CA LEU A 9 7.10 2.94 4.52
C LEU A 9 6.01 2.55 5.53
N PRO A 10 6.05 1.32 6.09
CA PRO A 10 5.16 0.93 7.18
C PRO A 10 5.15 1.94 8.33
N ALA A 11 6.30 2.58 8.60
CA ALA A 11 6.43 3.64 9.60
C ALA A 11 5.63 4.91 9.26
N ASP A 12 5.62 5.34 7.99
CA ASP A 12 4.82 6.50 7.57
C ASP A 12 3.32 6.23 7.66
N LEU A 13 2.90 5.02 7.30
CA LEU A 13 1.51 4.60 7.38
C LEU A 13 1.05 4.47 8.84
N ALA A 14 1.90 3.94 9.70
CA ALA A 14 1.65 3.85 11.12
C ALA A 14 1.57 5.25 11.76
N ASN A 15 2.52 6.14 11.46
CA ASN A 15 2.50 7.52 11.95
C ASN A 15 1.22 8.27 11.52
N LYS A 16 0.81 8.11 10.25
CA LYS A 16 -0.46 8.69 9.75
C LYS A 16 -1.71 8.10 10.42
N ALA A 17 -1.63 6.85 10.87
CA ALA A 17 -2.70 6.21 11.63
C ALA A 17 -2.65 6.52 13.13
N GLY A 18 -1.65 7.28 13.60
CA GLY A 18 -1.41 7.51 15.04
C GLY A 18 -0.97 6.24 15.79
N LEU A 19 -0.40 5.27 15.08
CA LEU A 19 -0.02 3.95 15.60
C LEU A 19 1.50 3.76 15.56
N THR A 20 1.98 2.87 16.41
CA THR A 20 3.36 2.38 16.28
C THR A 20 3.48 1.46 15.06
N PRO A 21 4.64 1.41 14.37
CA PRO A 21 4.83 0.57 13.18
C PRO A 21 4.54 -0.92 13.43
N ARG A 22 4.87 -1.40 14.63
CA ARG A 22 4.60 -2.78 15.06
C ARG A 22 3.10 -3.02 15.17
N TYR A 23 2.39 -2.19 15.94
CA TYR A 23 0.95 -2.35 16.14
C TYR A 23 0.17 -2.19 14.83
N TYR A 24 0.57 -1.23 13.99
CA TYR A 24 0.01 -1.06 12.65
C TYR A 24 0.17 -2.33 11.80
N THR A 25 1.37 -2.93 11.78
CA THR A 25 1.63 -4.15 11.00
C THR A 25 0.77 -5.32 11.49
N GLU A 26 0.67 -5.53 12.80
CA GLU A 26 -0.13 -6.60 13.39
C GLU A 26 -1.63 -6.45 13.07
N VAL A 27 -2.19 -5.26 13.30
CA VAL A 27 -3.60 -4.97 13.02
C VAL A 27 -3.88 -5.06 11.53
N PHE A 28 -3.00 -4.52 10.69
CA PHE A 28 -3.14 -4.57 9.24
C PHE A 28 -3.11 -6.01 8.74
N LYS A 29 -2.16 -6.83 9.22
CA LYS A 29 -2.06 -8.24 8.85
C LYS A 29 -3.28 -9.03 9.32
N LYS A 30 -3.80 -8.76 10.52
CA LYS A 30 -5.02 -9.41 11.04
C LYS A 30 -6.25 -9.09 10.18
N ASN A 31 -6.38 -7.85 9.71
CA ASN A 31 -7.56 -7.41 8.94
C ASN A 31 -7.47 -7.70 7.44
N ILE A 32 -6.27 -7.61 6.84
CA ILE A 32 -6.04 -7.71 5.39
C ILE A 32 -5.43 -9.06 4.99
N GLY A 33 -4.87 -9.81 5.95
CA GLY A 33 -4.22 -11.10 5.71
C GLY A 33 -2.81 -11.01 5.11
N LYS A 34 -2.29 -9.80 4.88
CA LYS A 34 -0.97 -9.53 4.29
C LYS A 34 -0.26 -8.44 5.04
N CYS A 35 1.07 -8.43 5.04
CA CYS A 35 1.82 -7.33 5.62
C CYS A 35 1.62 -6.05 4.78
N PRO A 36 1.68 -4.85 5.41
CA PRO A 36 1.45 -3.59 4.70
C PRO A 36 2.33 -3.40 3.45
N ILE A 37 3.60 -3.82 3.52
CA ILE A 37 4.55 -3.69 2.41
C ILE A 37 4.17 -4.57 1.21
N GLU A 38 3.68 -5.78 1.45
CA GLU A 38 3.23 -6.71 0.41
C GLU A 38 1.97 -6.19 -0.27
N TYR A 39 1.05 -5.64 0.53
CA TYR A 39 -0.16 -5.01 0.03
C TYR A 39 0.15 -3.79 -0.85
N VAL A 40 1.00 -2.87 -0.39
CA VAL A 40 1.42 -1.70 -1.16
C VAL A 40 2.10 -2.13 -2.47
N THR A 41 2.95 -3.15 -2.41
CA THR A 41 3.69 -3.66 -3.59
C THR A 41 2.74 -4.24 -4.64
N SER A 42 1.84 -5.14 -4.23
CA SER A 42 0.83 -5.72 -5.13
C SER A 42 -0.10 -4.66 -5.71
N TYR A 43 -0.56 -3.72 -4.88
CA TYR A 43 -1.37 -2.59 -5.33
C TYR A 43 -0.66 -1.78 -6.42
N ARG A 44 0.62 -1.44 -6.23
CA ARG A 44 1.41 -0.69 -7.23
C ARG A 44 1.56 -1.45 -8.55
N MET A 45 1.80 -2.75 -8.49
CA MET A 45 1.87 -3.59 -9.69
C MET A 45 0.55 -3.59 -10.45
N ASP A 46 -0.57 -3.69 -9.74
CA ASP A 46 -1.89 -3.67 -10.38
C ASP A 46 -2.23 -2.29 -10.97
N GLN A 47 -1.82 -1.19 -10.31
CA GLN A 47 -1.91 0.14 -10.92
C GLN A 47 -1.05 0.25 -12.18
N ALA A 48 0.19 -0.24 -12.16
CA ALA A 48 1.06 -0.23 -13.33
C ALA A 48 0.45 -1.03 -14.50
N LYS A 49 -0.12 -2.22 -14.23
CA LYS A 49 -0.84 -3.01 -15.24
C LYS A 49 -2.04 -2.25 -15.81
N LYS A 50 -2.81 -1.55 -14.97
CA LYS A 50 -3.95 -0.73 -15.43
C LYS A 50 -3.48 0.41 -16.31
N LEU A 51 -2.47 1.16 -15.89
CA LEU A 51 -1.89 2.25 -16.67
C LEU A 51 -1.39 1.76 -18.04
N LEU A 52 -0.73 0.60 -18.10
CA LEU A 52 -0.28 0.03 -19.38
C LEU A 52 -1.43 -0.41 -20.30
N ARG A 53 -2.58 -0.79 -19.74
CA ARG A 53 -3.79 -1.09 -20.52
C ARG A 53 -4.47 0.18 -21.02
N GLU A 54 -4.49 1.21 -20.18
CA GLU A 54 -5.13 2.50 -20.48
C GLU A 54 -4.29 3.38 -21.41
N SER A 55 -2.95 3.31 -21.31
CA SER A 55 -2.00 3.99 -22.21
C SER A 55 -1.87 3.32 -23.57
N LYS A 56 -2.54 2.16 -23.78
CA LYS A 56 -2.69 1.47 -25.07
C LYS A 56 -3.98 1.89 -25.79
N LYS A 57 -4.51 3.09 -25.52
CA LYS A 57 -5.43 3.74 -26.47
C LYS A 57 -4.56 4.41 -27.55
N PRO A 58 -4.81 4.14 -28.85
CA PRO A 58 -4.10 4.78 -29.95
C PRO A 58 -4.32 6.30 -29.97
#